data_AF-A0A238KZY3-F1
#
_entry.id   AF-A0A238KZY3-F1
#
_cell.length_a   1.000
_cell.length_b   1.000
_cell.length_c   1.000
_cell.angle_alpha   90.00
_cell.angle_beta   90.00
_cell.angle_gamma   90.00
#
_symmetry.space_group_name_H-M   'P 1'
#
loop_
_entity.id
_entity.type
_entity.pdbx_description
1 polymer ?
#
loop_
_entity_poly.entity_id
_entity_poly.type
_entity_poly.pdbx_seq_one_letter_code
_entity_poly.pdbx_strand_id
1 'polypeptide(L)'
;MQELLPDEATDAVILDAEMQGDLERQVAEIERPEDVLWVGSPGLARALAERFRTGRSVSRQSLAVKGAVLVVVGSANQVSHRQAAAIESNAAKLLVAPSGRHTDPKVVLERLVDDAAEQLATGGFGAVIATGGDTMEAILDRTGTCTFNLLGEIEPGFPVGSAEIGGRVVLLGMKAGGFGDDATLKRAVQRLSKQTKEFTL
;
A
#
# COMPACT_ATOMS: atom_id res chain seq x y z
N MET A 1 -13.13 -24.98 17.54
CA MET A 1 -12.34 -23.74 17.78
C MET A 1 -11.20 -24.03 18.75
N GLN A 2 -10.51 -25.17 18.58
CA GLN A 2 -9.48 -25.67 19.52
C GLN A 2 -8.20 -26.07 18.76
N GLU A 3 -8.09 -25.68 17.48
CA GLU A 3 -7.12 -26.22 16.50
C GLU A 3 -6.15 -25.16 15.94
N LEU A 4 -6.08 -23.97 16.54
CA LEU A 4 -5.29 -22.85 16.00
C LEU A 4 -4.15 -22.37 16.91
N LEU A 5 -3.99 -22.94 18.10
CA LEU A 5 -2.88 -22.62 18.98
C LEU A 5 -1.95 -23.83 19.06
N PRO A 6 -0.62 -23.65 18.89
CA PRO A 6 0.32 -24.74 19.06
C PRO A 6 0.23 -25.28 20.49
N ASP A 7 0.47 -26.59 20.66
CA ASP A 7 0.44 -27.25 21.97
C ASP A 7 1.43 -26.62 22.99
N GLU A 8 2.40 -25.87 22.48
CA GLU A 8 3.40 -25.12 23.25
C GLU A 8 2.88 -23.79 23.83
N ALA A 9 1.71 -23.30 23.37
CA ALA A 9 1.10 -22.09 23.91
C ALA A 9 0.53 -22.37 25.30
N THR A 10 1.31 -22.07 26.34
CA THR A 10 0.95 -22.37 27.73
C THR A 10 -0.05 -21.38 28.32
N ASP A 11 -0.02 -20.11 27.88
CA ASP A 11 -0.75 -19.01 28.48
C ASP A 11 -1.21 -17.97 27.46
N ALA A 12 -2.25 -17.21 27.81
CA ALA A 12 -2.73 -16.07 27.04
C ALA A 12 -2.87 -14.85 27.96
N VAL A 13 -2.34 -13.71 27.52
CA VAL A 13 -2.43 -12.43 28.25
C VAL A 13 -3.21 -11.43 27.40
N ILE A 14 -4.20 -10.78 28.00
CA ILE A 14 -4.99 -9.72 27.37
C ILE A 14 -4.48 -8.38 27.92
N LEU A 15 -4.05 -7.50 27.02
CA LEU A 15 -3.62 -6.15 27.36
C LEU A 15 -4.79 -5.20 27.17
N ASP A 16 -5.25 -4.59 28.27
CA ASP A 16 -6.31 -3.59 28.24
C ASP A 16 -5.73 -2.20 27.98
N ALA A 17 -6.35 -1.40 27.13
CA ALA A 17 -5.82 -0.10 26.74
C ALA A 17 -6.92 0.87 26.27
N GLU A 18 -6.94 2.07 26.87
CA GLU A 18 -7.82 3.16 26.42
C GLU A 18 -7.09 4.09 25.43
N MET A 19 -5.77 4.21 25.57
CA MET A 19 -4.91 5.05 24.75
C MET A 19 -3.71 4.27 24.20
N GLN A 20 -3.12 4.79 23.11
CA GLN A 20 -1.94 4.17 22.49
C GLN A 20 -0.76 4.00 23.48
N GLY A 21 -0.57 4.96 24.40
CA GLY A 21 0.49 4.89 25.40
C GLY A 21 0.31 3.75 26.42
N ASP A 22 -0.92 3.29 26.66
CA ASP A 22 -1.18 2.15 27.54
C ASP A 22 -0.65 0.85 26.92
N LEU A 23 -0.86 0.68 25.61
CA LEU A 23 -0.31 -0.44 24.85
C LEU A 23 1.22 -0.38 24.80
N GLU A 24 1.79 0.78 24.49
CA GLU A 24 3.25 0.96 24.41
C GLU A 24 3.94 0.57 25.73
N ARG A 25 3.40 1.02 26.85
CA ARG A 25 3.92 0.68 28.19
C ARG A 25 3.82 -0.81 28.48
N GLN A 26 2.64 -1.42 28.31
CA GLN A 26 2.43 -2.83 28.60
C GLN A 26 3.23 -3.75 27.68
N VAL A 27 3.32 -3.40 26.39
CA VAL A 27 4.15 -4.12 25.43
C VAL A 27 5.61 -4.01 25.82
N ALA A 28 6.10 -2.87 26.31
CA ALA A 28 7.50 -2.72 26.76
C ALA A 28 7.84 -3.53 28.03
N GLU A 29 6.86 -3.77 28.92
CA GLU A 29 7.04 -4.49 30.20
C GLU A 29 7.19 -6.02 30.03
N ILE A 30 6.79 -6.61 28.90
CA ILE A 30 6.90 -8.05 28.66
C ILE A 30 8.37 -8.46 28.52
N GLU A 31 8.94 -9.24 29.43
CA GLU A 31 10.40 -9.50 29.46
C GLU A 31 10.95 -10.18 28.20
N ARG A 32 10.26 -11.20 27.67
CA ARG A 32 10.73 -12.05 26.56
C ARG A 32 9.80 -11.94 25.33
N PRO A 33 9.84 -10.83 24.58
CA PRO A 33 8.91 -10.58 23.49
C PRO A 33 9.06 -11.51 22.28
N GLU A 34 10.22 -12.13 22.12
CA GLU A 34 10.52 -13.11 21.07
C GLU A 34 9.77 -14.44 21.26
N ASP A 35 9.34 -14.74 22.49
CA ASP A 35 8.59 -15.94 22.83
C ASP A 35 7.07 -15.72 22.76
N VAL A 36 6.64 -14.52 22.34
CA VAL A 36 5.22 -14.13 22.32
C VAL A 36 4.68 -14.14 20.89
N LEU A 37 3.61 -14.90 20.67
CA LEU A 37 2.77 -14.74 19.50
C LEU A 37 1.85 -13.53 19.69
N TRP A 38 2.23 -12.40 19.09
CA TRP A 38 1.46 -11.16 19.17
C TRP A 38 0.22 -11.21 18.26
N VAL A 39 -0.96 -10.97 18.86
CA VAL A 39 -2.23 -10.92 18.13
C VAL A 39 -2.93 -9.61 18.46
N GLY A 40 -3.20 -8.79 17.44
CA GLY A 40 -3.85 -7.50 17.66
C GLY A 40 -4.05 -6.67 16.40
N SER A 41 -4.61 -5.48 16.60
CA SER A 41 -4.90 -4.50 15.55
C SER A 41 -3.67 -3.60 15.26
N PRO A 42 -3.77 -2.60 14.36
CA PRO A 42 -2.66 -1.67 14.09
C PRO A 42 -2.11 -0.93 15.32
N GLY A 43 -2.90 -0.78 16.40
CA GLY A 43 -2.43 -0.19 17.66
C GLY A 43 -1.32 -1.02 18.31
N LEU A 44 -1.46 -2.35 18.30
CA LEU A 44 -0.42 -3.26 18.79
C LEU A 44 0.81 -3.22 17.89
N ALA A 45 0.63 -3.19 16.57
CA ALA A 45 1.74 -3.08 15.62
C ALA A 45 2.58 -1.82 15.85
N ARG A 46 1.93 -0.69 16.19
CA ARG A 46 2.62 0.56 16.57
C ARG A 46 3.42 0.41 17.86
N ALA A 47 2.83 -0.19 18.89
CA ALA A 47 3.51 -0.43 20.16
C ALA A 47 4.74 -1.34 19.99
N LEU A 48 4.61 -2.40 19.18
CA LEU A 48 5.73 -3.28 18.83
C LEU A 48 6.81 -2.56 18.03
N ALA A 49 6.43 -1.72 17.06
CA ALA A 49 7.37 -0.93 16.27
C ALA A 49 8.21 0.01 17.14
N GLU A 50 7.61 0.65 18.15
CA GLU A 50 8.36 1.48 19.09
C GLU A 50 9.29 0.64 19.99
N ARG A 51 8.79 -0.49 20.50
CA ARG A 51 9.58 -1.40 21.32
C ARG A 51 10.83 -1.93 20.61
N PHE A 52 10.69 -2.34 19.36
CA PHE A 52 11.78 -2.91 18.56
C PHE A 52 12.57 -1.87 17.76
N ARG A 53 12.33 -0.57 17.99
CA ARG A 53 13.04 0.50 17.29
C ARG A 53 14.53 0.44 17.62
N THR A 54 15.34 -0.12 16.73
CA THR A 54 16.77 -0.40 16.96
C THR A 54 17.69 0.83 16.96
N GLY A 55 17.17 2.05 17.17
CA GLY A 55 17.96 3.29 17.14
C GLY A 55 18.60 3.62 15.78
N ARG A 56 18.54 2.70 14.81
CA ARG A 56 18.88 2.94 13.41
C ARG A 56 17.84 3.93 12.88
N SER A 57 18.27 5.17 12.66
CA SER A 57 17.53 6.07 11.78
C SER A 57 17.34 5.31 10.47
N VAL A 58 16.09 5.03 10.11
CA VAL A 58 15.77 4.59 8.75
C VAL A 58 16.33 5.69 7.86
N SER A 59 17.45 5.42 7.20
CA SER A 59 18.00 6.33 6.21
C SER A 59 16.85 6.62 5.27
N ARG A 60 16.43 7.89 5.18
CA ARG A 60 15.43 8.34 4.22
C ARG A 60 15.96 7.97 2.85
N GLN A 61 15.51 6.83 2.34
CA GLN A 61 15.93 6.34 1.04
C GLN A 61 15.22 7.19 0.01
N SER A 62 15.95 8.19 -0.48
CA SER A 62 15.57 8.87 -1.70
C SER A 62 15.62 7.87 -2.84
N LEU A 63 14.45 7.48 -3.32
CA LEU A 63 14.30 6.74 -4.58
C LEU A 63 13.94 7.74 -5.67
N ALA A 64 14.94 8.13 -6.47
CA ALA A 64 14.72 8.92 -7.67
C ALA A 64 14.24 7.99 -8.79
N VAL A 65 12.93 7.87 -8.97
CA VAL A 65 12.35 7.05 -10.05
C VAL A 65 11.98 7.92 -11.26
N LYS A 66 12.45 7.52 -12.44
CA LYS A 66 12.16 8.19 -13.72
C LYS A 66 11.00 7.52 -14.44
N GLY A 67 10.06 8.33 -14.92
CA GLY A 67 8.96 7.89 -15.78
C GLY A 67 7.64 8.58 -15.43
N ALA A 68 6.62 8.32 -16.26
CA ALA A 68 5.26 8.79 -16.00
C ALA A 68 4.61 8.05 -14.83
N VAL A 69 3.47 8.57 -14.37
CA VAL A 69 2.60 7.88 -13.41
C VAL A 69 1.52 7.11 -14.17
N LEU A 70 1.38 5.82 -13.87
CA LEU A 70 0.24 5.00 -14.27
C LEU A 70 -0.78 4.99 -13.13
N VAL A 71 -2.04 5.29 -13.41
CA VAL A 71 -3.13 5.22 -12.43
C VAL A 71 -4.12 4.16 -12.89
N VAL A 72 -4.31 3.13 -12.07
CA VAL A 72 -5.16 1.98 -12.32
C VAL A 72 -6.34 2.00 -11.34
N VAL A 73 -7.54 2.18 -11.87
CA VAL A 73 -8.77 2.31 -11.08
C VAL A 73 -9.59 1.05 -11.25
N GLY A 74 -9.34 0.05 -10.41
CA GLY A 74 -10.08 -1.23 -10.41
C GLY A 74 -11.30 -1.23 -9.48
N SER A 75 -11.32 -0.36 -8.47
CA SER A 75 -12.44 -0.24 -7.53
C SER A 75 -13.71 0.31 -8.21
N ALA A 76 -14.84 -0.38 -8.04
CA ALA A 76 -16.17 0.08 -8.44
C ALA A 76 -16.74 1.27 -7.61
N ASN A 77 -15.99 1.73 -6.60
CA ASN A 77 -16.41 2.86 -5.77
C ASN A 77 -16.40 4.18 -6.56
N GLN A 78 -17.54 4.91 -6.53
CA GLN A 78 -17.72 6.19 -7.23
C GLN A 78 -16.68 7.25 -6.84
N VAL A 79 -16.15 7.22 -5.61
CA VAL A 79 -15.07 8.12 -5.17
C VAL A 79 -13.84 7.97 -6.06
N SER A 80 -13.42 6.73 -6.34
CA SER A 80 -12.26 6.48 -7.20
C SER A 80 -12.49 6.95 -8.65
N HIS A 81 -13.70 6.78 -9.19
CA HIS A 81 -14.02 7.28 -10.53
C HIS A 81 -14.04 8.81 -10.59
N ARG A 82 -14.62 9.49 -9.58
CA ARG A 82 -14.60 10.97 -9.51
C ARG A 82 -13.19 11.52 -9.39
N GLN A 83 -12.36 10.91 -8.54
CA GLN A 83 -10.95 11.26 -8.39
C GLN A 83 -10.17 11.05 -9.70
N ALA A 84 -10.44 9.97 -10.44
CA ALA A 84 -9.82 9.69 -11.73
C ALA A 84 -10.19 10.73 -12.79
N ALA A 85 -11.47 11.11 -12.85
CA ALA A 85 -11.96 12.15 -13.76
C ALA A 85 -11.37 13.55 -13.48
N ALA A 86 -10.91 13.79 -12.25
CA ALA A 86 -10.26 15.05 -11.85
C ALA A 86 -8.78 15.14 -12.24
N ILE A 87 -8.18 14.06 -12.78
CA ILE A 87 -6.79 14.04 -13.24
C ILE A 87 -6.72 14.58 -14.67
N GLU A 88 -5.82 15.54 -14.89
CA GLU A 88 -5.56 16.12 -16.21
C GLU A 88 -4.91 15.07 -17.13
N SER A 89 -5.30 15.02 -18.40
CA SER A 89 -4.92 13.97 -19.36
C SER A 89 -3.41 13.86 -19.63
N ASN A 90 -2.65 14.91 -19.35
CA ASN A 90 -1.20 14.97 -19.51
C ASN A 90 -0.43 14.62 -18.22
N ALA A 91 -1.12 14.50 -17.07
CA ALA A 91 -0.48 14.32 -15.77
C ALA A 91 -0.18 12.85 -15.45
N ALA A 92 -1.00 11.92 -15.98
CA ALA A 92 -0.83 10.49 -15.79
C ALA A 92 -1.53 9.70 -16.91
N LYS A 93 -1.09 8.46 -17.14
CA LYS A 93 -1.87 7.50 -17.93
C LYS A 93 -2.92 6.86 -17.03
N LEU A 94 -4.16 6.79 -17.48
CA LEU A 94 -5.29 6.24 -16.74
C LEU A 94 -5.76 4.93 -17.37
N LEU A 95 -5.90 3.90 -16.54
CA LEU A 95 -6.64 2.68 -16.84
C LEU A 95 -7.78 2.60 -15.83
N VAL A 96 -9.03 2.64 -16.31
CA VAL A 96 -10.20 2.79 -15.44
C VAL A 96 -11.21 1.70 -15.78
N ALA A 97 -11.56 0.88 -14.78
CA ALA A 97 -12.64 -0.09 -14.90
C ALA A 97 -13.97 0.64 -15.22
N PRO A 98 -14.94 -0.03 -15.87
CA PRO A 98 -16.26 0.55 -16.09
C PRO A 98 -16.94 0.96 -14.78
N SER A 99 -17.55 2.15 -14.75
CA SER A 99 -18.34 2.62 -13.62
C SER A 99 -19.70 1.90 -13.59
N GLY A 100 -19.84 0.88 -12.75
CA GLY A 100 -21.09 0.12 -12.56
C GLY A 100 -20.87 -1.34 -12.14
N ARG A 101 -21.92 -2.02 -11.68
CA ARG A 101 -21.86 -3.47 -11.42
C ARG A 101 -21.82 -4.21 -12.75
N HIS A 102 -20.69 -4.83 -13.06
CA HIS A 102 -20.55 -5.71 -14.21
C HIS A 102 -20.99 -7.14 -13.84
N THR A 103 -21.49 -7.89 -14.81
CA THR A 103 -21.90 -9.30 -14.61
C THR A 103 -20.71 -10.20 -14.23
N ASP A 104 -19.50 -9.80 -14.62
CA ASP A 104 -18.26 -10.49 -14.27
C ASP A 104 -17.16 -9.49 -13.86
N PRO A 105 -17.05 -9.17 -12.56
CA PRO A 105 -15.99 -8.29 -12.03
C PRO A 105 -14.58 -8.87 -12.19
N LYS A 106 -14.42 -10.20 -12.23
CA LYS A 106 -13.11 -10.84 -12.35
C LYS A 106 -12.53 -10.59 -13.74
N VAL A 107 -13.31 -10.80 -14.79
CA VAL A 107 -12.88 -10.54 -16.17
C VAL A 107 -12.49 -9.07 -16.38
N VAL A 108 -13.20 -8.13 -15.73
CA VAL A 108 -12.85 -6.71 -15.77
C VAL A 108 -11.50 -6.46 -15.10
N LEU A 109 -11.27 -7.04 -13.91
CA LEU A 109 -10.01 -6.92 -13.19
C LEU A 109 -8.86 -7.55 -13.98
N GLU A 110 -9.03 -8.76 -14.50
CA GLU A 110 -8.01 -9.47 -15.30
C GLU A 110 -7.55 -8.64 -16.49
N ARG A 111 -8.50 -8.09 -17.28
CA ARG A 111 -8.18 -7.20 -18.41
C ARG A 111 -7.44 -5.94 -17.98
N LEU A 112 -7.93 -5.30 -16.92
CA LEU A 112 -7.31 -4.08 -16.40
C LEU A 112 -5.87 -4.32 -15.93
N VAL A 113 -5.63 -5.48 -15.32
CA VAL A 113 -4.34 -5.93 -14.81
C VAL A 113 -3.40 -6.32 -15.96
N ASP A 114 -3.89 -7.01 -16.99
CA ASP A 114 -3.12 -7.30 -18.20
C ASP A 114 -2.66 -6.01 -18.89
N ASP A 115 -3.57 -5.05 -19.09
CA ASP A 115 -3.25 -3.74 -19.65
C ASP A 115 -2.20 -3.01 -18.78
N ALA A 116 -2.36 -3.03 -17.45
CA ALA A 116 -1.42 -2.40 -16.53
C ALA A 116 -0.04 -3.05 -16.57
N ALA A 117 0.04 -4.38 -16.60
CA ALA A 117 1.29 -5.13 -16.68
C ALA A 117 2.01 -4.86 -18.01
N GLU A 118 1.28 -4.82 -19.13
CA GLU A 118 1.85 -4.45 -20.44
C GLU A 118 2.42 -3.02 -20.40
N GLN A 119 1.68 -2.06 -19.84
CA GLN A 119 2.16 -0.69 -19.69
C GLN A 119 3.43 -0.62 -18.85
N LEU A 120 3.49 -1.33 -17.71
CA LEU A 120 4.66 -1.36 -16.84
C LEU A 120 5.88 -1.99 -17.54
N ALA A 121 5.66 -3.05 -18.33
CA ALA A 121 6.71 -3.72 -19.09
C ALA A 121 7.37 -2.81 -20.15
N THR A 122 6.67 -1.79 -20.66
CA THR A 122 7.26 -0.81 -21.60
C THR A 122 8.39 0.02 -20.97
N GLY A 123 8.49 0.07 -19.63
CA GLY A 123 9.52 0.85 -18.92
C GLY A 123 9.31 2.36 -18.95
N GLY A 124 8.15 2.84 -19.42
CA GLY A 124 7.80 4.27 -19.44
C GLY A 124 7.35 4.85 -18.09
N PHE A 125 7.05 4.00 -17.12
CA PHE A 125 6.42 4.40 -15.85
C PHE A 125 7.39 4.27 -14.68
N GLY A 126 7.44 5.33 -13.87
CA GLY A 126 8.21 5.36 -12.63
C GLY A 126 7.34 5.12 -11.39
N ALA A 127 6.02 5.19 -11.54
CA ALA A 127 5.09 4.91 -10.48
C ALA A 127 3.80 4.30 -11.02
N VAL A 128 3.19 3.42 -10.23
CA VAL A 128 1.82 2.93 -10.41
C VAL A 128 1.01 3.25 -9.17
N ILE A 129 -0.15 3.84 -9.35
CA ILE A 129 -1.17 4.01 -8.31
C ILE A 129 -2.30 3.06 -8.62
N ALA A 130 -2.66 2.18 -7.69
CA ALA A 130 -3.84 1.32 -7.83
C ALA A 130 -4.91 1.68 -6.79
N THR A 131 -6.17 1.70 -7.22
CA THR A 131 -7.32 1.85 -6.30
C THR A 131 -7.98 0.50 -6.01
N GLY A 132 -8.01 0.14 -4.72
CA GLY A 132 -8.40 -1.17 -4.21
C GLY A 132 -7.20 -2.07 -3.90
N GLY A 133 -7.32 -2.88 -2.85
CA GLY A 133 -6.30 -3.87 -2.47
C GLY A 133 -6.14 -4.93 -3.55
N ASP A 134 -7.26 -5.54 -3.94
CA ASP A 134 -7.34 -6.57 -4.99
C ASP A 134 -6.70 -6.12 -6.30
N THR A 135 -6.83 -4.84 -6.66
CA THR A 135 -6.21 -4.27 -7.87
C THR A 135 -4.69 -4.24 -7.77
N MET A 136 -4.14 -3.76 -6.64
CA MET A 136 -2.68 -3.74 -6.47
C MET A 136 -2.11 -5.15 -6.39
N GLU A 137 -2.76 -6.02 -5.61
CA GLU A 137 -2.38 -7.43 -5.46
C GLU A 137 -2.30 -8.12 -6.82
N ALA A 138 -3.35 -8.01 -7.64
CA ALA A 138 -3.36 -8.62 -8.97
C ALA A 138 -2.28 -8.06 -9.92
N ILE A 139 -1.95 -6.76 -9.83
CA ILE A 139 -0.84 -6.18 -10.61
C ILE A 139 0.51 -6.77 -10.16
N LEU A 140 0.72 -6.89 -8.84
CA LEU A 140 1.96 -7.46 -8.30
C LEU A 140 2.10 -8.94 -8.71
N ASP A 141 1.04 -9.73 -8.59
CA ASP A 141 1.02 -11.12 -9.06
C ASP A 141 1.33 -11.22 -10.55
N ARG A 142 0.68 -10.39 -11.37
CA ARG A 142 0.84 -10.42 -12.82
C ARG A 142 2.25 -10.03 -13.27
N THR A 143 2.89 -9.13 -12.53
CA THR A 143 4.27 -8.68 -12.78
C THR A 143 5.33 -9.60 -12.16
N GLY A 144 4.91 -10.65 -11.42
CA GLY A 144 5.83 -11.55 -10.72
C GLY A 144 6.50 -10.93 -9.50
N THR A 145 5.90 -9.88 -8.93
CA THR A 145 6.44 -9.14 -7.78
C THR A 145 5.97 -9.77 -6.47
N CYS A 146 6.82 -10.56 -5.83
CA CYS A 146 6.49 -11.22 -4.56
C CYS A 146 6.80 -10.38 -3.32
N THR A 147 7.60 -9.32 -3.46
CA THR A 147 8.05 -8.48 -2.34
C THR A 147 8.15 -7.02 -2.76
N PHE A 148 7.80 -6.12 -1.84
CA PHE A 148 8.01 -4.70 -2.01
C PHE A 148 8.39 -4.05 -0.68
N ASN A 149 9.08 -2.92 -0.75
CA ASN A 149 9.47 -2.14 0.42
C ASN A 149 8.39 -1.10 0.70
N LEU A 150 7.83 -1.08 1.91
CA LEU A 150 7.03 0.06 2.38
C LEU A 150 7.96 1.24 2.65
N LEU A 151 7.65 2.37 2.01
CA LEU A 151 8.41 3.60 2.19
C LEU A 151 7.71 4.44 3.24
N GLY A 152 6.40 4.66 3.11
CA GLY A 152 5.61 5.46 4.04
C GLY A 152 4.21 5.67 3.50
N GLU A 153 3.71 6.89 3.59
CA GLU A 153 2.39 7.27 3.08
C GLU A 153 2.46 8.56 2.26
N ILE A 154 1.73 8.61 1.15
CA ILE A 154 1.53 9.85 0.39
C ILE A 154 0.69 10.81 1.23
N GLU A 155 -0.35 10.31 1.88
CA GLU A 155 -1.19 10.99 2.86
C GLU A 155 -1.77 9.94 3.81
N PRO A 156 -2.27 10.31 5.02
CA PRO A 156 -2.70 9.34 6.03
C PRO A 156 -3.67 8.28 5.48
N GLY A 157 -3.29 7.00 5.43
CA GLY A 157 -4.11 5.94 4.86
C GLY A 157 -3.97 5.72 3.33
N PHE A 158 -2.97 6.36 2.71
CA PHE A 158 -2.55 6.12 1.33
C PHE A 158 -1.07 5.68 1.30
N PRO A 159 -0.80 4.40 1.59
CA PRO A 159 0.57 3.86 1.59
C PRO A 159 1.30 4.01 0.27
N VAL A 160 2.61 4.20 0.37
CA VAL A 160 3.54 4.16 -0.75
C VAL A 160 4.68 3.21 -0.46
N GLY A 161 4.98 2.38 -1.45
CA GLY A 161 6.09 1.44 -1.45
C GLY A 161 6.94 1.53 -2.70
N SER A 162 7.90 0.63 -2.82
CA SER A 162 8.67 0.40 -4.05
C SER A 162 8.88 -1.08 -4.29
N ALA A 163 8.83 -1.48 -5.56
CA ALA A 163 9.14 -2.82 -6.00
C ALA A 163 10.02 -2.82 -7.24
N GLU A 164 10.70 -3.93 -7.49
CA GLU A 164 11.36 -4.16 -8.76
C GLU A 164 10.37 -4.81 -9.73
N ILE A 165 10.05 -4.12 -10.82
CA ILE A 165 9.16 -4.59 -11.89
C ILE A 165 9.94 -4.50 -13.20
N GLY A 166 10.17 -5.64 -13.86
CA GLY A 166 10.91 -5.69 -15.12
C GLY A 166 12.34 -5.15 -15.01
N GLY A 167 13.05 -5.43 -13.91
CA GLY A 167 14.42 -4.97 -13.66
C GLY A 167 14.53 -3.48 -13.29
N ARG A 168 13.42 -2.83 -12.94
CA ARG A 168 13.37 -1.40 -12.61
C ARG A 168 12.62 -1.18 -11.32
N VAL A 169 13.11 -0.24 -10.51
CA VAL A 169 12.37 0.22 -9.34
C VAL A 169 11.17 1.04 -9.80
N VAL A 170 9.98 0.67 -9.32
CA VAL A 170 8.71 1.36 -9.55
C VAL A 170 8.08 1.70 -8.20
N LEU A 171 7.59 2.93 -8.05
CA LEU A 171 6.85 3.33 -6.85
C LEU A 171 5.41 2.79 -6.90
N LEU A 172 4.94 2.27 -5.77
CA LEU A 172 3.61 1.68 -5.61
C LEU A 172 2.76 2.58 -4.74
N GLY A 173 1.77 3.25 -5.29
CA GLY A 173 0.75 3.97 -4.54
C GLY A 173 -0.47 3.09 -4.32
N MET A 174 -0.80 2.78 -3.06
CA MET A 174 -1.90 1.89 -2.69
C MET A 174 -3.02 2.69 -2.05
N LYS A 175 -4.15 2.85 -2.74
CA LYS A 175 -5.29 3.60 -2.20
C LYS A 175 -6.51 2.71 -2.05
N ALA A 176 -7.16 2.70 -0.89
CA ALA A 176 -8.46 2.07 -0.76
C ALA A 176 -9.51 2.76 -1.68
N GLY A 177 -10.47 2.00 -2.20
CA GLY A 177 -11.40 2.48 -3.23
C GLY A 177 -12.24 3.70 -2.82
N GLY A 178 -12.73 3.72 -1.57
CA GLY A 178 -13.54 4.82 -1.02
C GLY A 178 -12.76 5.91 -0.29
N PHE A 179 -11.43 5.83 -0.29
CA PHE A 179 -10.60 6.72 0.51
C PHE A 179 -10.32 8.07 -0.19
N GLY A 180 -10.27 9.13 0.61
CA GLY A 180 -9.84 10.47 0.22
C GLY A 180 -10.96 11.38 -0.31
N ASP A 181 -10.59 12.64 -0.53
CA ASP A 181 -11.40 13.66 -1.21
C ASP A 181 -11.23 13.59 -2.75
N ASP A 182 -11.98 14.41 -3.48
CA ASP A 182 -11.95 14.43 -4.96
C ASP A 182 -10.57 14.80 -5.54
N ALA A 183 -9.69 15.45 -4.76
CA ALA A 183 -8.36 15.88 -5.18
C ALA A 183 -7.24 14.90 -4.81
N THR A 184 -7.56 13.83 -4.08
CA THR A 184 -6.59 12.87 -3.51
C THR A 184 -5.69 12.23 -4.57
N LEU A 185 -6.27 11.64 -5.63
CA LEU A 185 -5.46 11.05 -6.70
C LEU A 185 -4.65 12.10 -7.46
N LYS A 186 -5.20 13.31 -7.66
CA LYS A 186 -4.47 14.42 -8.29
C LYS A 186 -3.23 14.81 -7.48
N ARG A 187 -3.36 14.95 -6.16
CA ARG A 187 -2.22 15.22 -5.26
C ARG A 187 -1.18 14.10 -5.31
N ALA A 188 -1.62 12.84 -5.30
CA ALA A 188 -0.74 11.69 -5.38
C ALA A 188 0.07 11.65 -6.69
N VAL A 189 -0.61 11.85 -7.84
CA VAL A 189 0.05 11.97 -9.15
C VAL A 189 1.05 13.12 -9.17
N GLN A 190 0.69 14.29 -8.61
CA GLN A 190 1.60 15.44 -8.56
C GLN A 190 2.83 15.18 -7.68
N ARG A 191 2.67 14.48 -6.55
CA ARG A 191 3.79 14.12 -5.67
C ARG A 191 4.72 13.13 -6.37
N LEU A 192 4.17 12.05 -6.93
CA LEU A 192 4.94 11.00 -7.57
C LEU A 192 5.59 11.46 -8.90
N SER A 193 4.98 12.39 -9.63
CA SER A 193 5.56 12.96 -10.86
C SER A 193 6.66 13.99 -10.60
N LYS A 194 6.57 14.79 -9.52
CA LYS A 194 7.61 15.78 -9.16
C LYS A 194 8.85 15.14 -8.55
N GLN A 195 8.71 13.94 -7.98
CA GLN A 195 9.76 13.27 -7.19
C GLN A 195 10.70 12.40 -8.03
N THR A 196 10.82 12.66 -9.33
CA THR A 196 11.91 12.16 -10.19
C THR A 196 13.32 12.55 -9.69
N LYS A 197 13.43 13.29 -8.58
CA LYS A 197 14.69 13.67 -7.96
C LYS A 197 14.89 13.30 -6.49
N GLU A 198 13.88 13.07 -5.65
CA GLU A 198 14.08 12.64 -4.26
C GLU A 198 12.74 12.31 -3.56
N PHE A 199 12.63 11.12 -2.95
CA PHE A 199 11.52 10.78 -2.04
C PHE A 199 11.98 10.98 -0.60
N THR A 200 11.46 12.01 0.08
CA THR A 200 11.81 12.34 1.46
C THR A 200 10.53 12.32 2.29
N LEU A 201 10.48 11.43 3.29
CA LEU A 201 9.40 11.31 4.29
C LEU A 201 9.70 12.15 5.52
#